data_AF-A0A7C7H5G1-F1
#
_entry.id   AF-A0A7C7H5G1-F1
#
_cell.length_a   1.000
_cell.length_b   1.000
_cell.length_c   1.000
_cell.angle_alpha   90.00
_cell.angle_beta   90.00
_cell.angle_gamma   90.00
#
_symmetry.space_group_name_H-M   'P 1'
#
loop_
_entity.id
_entity.type
_entity.pdbx_description
1 polymer ?
#
loop_
_entity_poly.entity_id
_entity_poly.type
_entity_poly.pdbx_seq_one_letter_code
_entity_poly.pdbx_strand_id
1 'polypeptide(L)'
;MTTGKNIAQEITEELKENAPTLSSIKRKNIFSVPHGYFEELPAKIKEQCIEEDHYKVNRILRLIKPRSIAAAASVILIAISLLVYNPENSNEQLALQNFTNEEIREYLFTGAIYEINEEDLINEYLKTDNVGGFEDNINDEEIIEYLLEDDIDLTTIINEIN
;
A
#
# COMPACT_ATOMS: atom_id res chain seq x y z
N MET A 1 45.29 15.68 -22.28
CA MET A 1 43.95 15.26 -22.78
C MET A 1 44.07 13.85 -23.33
N THR A 2 44.03 12.81 -22.48
CA THR A 2 44.18 11.41 -22.98
C THR A 2 43.46 10.34 -22.13
N THR A 3 42.83 10.69 -21.01
CA THR A 3 42.28 9.69 -20.07
C THR A 3 40.91 9.13 -20.50
N GLY A 4 40.02 9.95 -21.08
CA GLY A 4 38.65 9.53 -21.41
C GLY A 4 38.52 8.51 -22.56
N LYS A 5 39.53 8.40 -23.43
CA LYS A 5 39.53 7.40 -24.52
C LYS A 5 39.83 5.99 -24.02
N ASN A 6 40.53 5.86 -22.89
CA ASN A 6 41.02 4.59 -22.36
C ASN A 6 39.91 3.81 -21.64
N ILE A 7 39.10 4.49 -20.81
CA ILE A 7 38.01 3.88 -20.02
C ILE A 7 36.92 3.27 -20.92
N ALA A 8 36.53 3.95 -21.99
CA ALA A 8 35.50 3.45 -22.89
C ALA A 8 35.95 2.19 -23.65
N GLN A 9 37.26 2.04 -23.90
CA GLN A 9 37.82 0.85 -24.55
C GLN A 9 37.90 -0.32 -23.57
N GLU A 10 38.36 -0.07 -22.34
CA GLU A 10 38.42 -1.02 -21.24
C GLU A 10 37.03 -1.61 -20.93
N ILE A 11 36.01 -0.77 -20.74
CA ILE A 11 34.63 -1.21 -20.52
C ILE A 11 34.12 -2.07 -21.69
N THR A 12 34.48 -1.75 -22.94
CA THR A 12 34.07 -2.57 -24.09
C THR A 12 34.80 -3.90 -24.20
N GLU A 13 36.02 -4.00 -23.68
CA GLU A 13 36.79 -5.24 -23.63
C GLU A 13 36.28 -6.13 -22.51
N GLU A 14 36.07 -5.59 -21.31
CA GLU A 14 35.47 -6.33 -20.19
C GLU A 14 34.05 -6.82 -20.52
N LEU A 15 33.23 -6.01 -21.18
CA LEU A 15 31.88 -6.43 -21.59
C LEU A 15 31.92 -7.54 -22.65
N LYS A 16 32.92 -7.55 -23.54
CA LYS A 16 33.06 -8.63 -24.53
C LYS A 16 33.50 -9.94 -23.89
N GLU A 17 34.33 -9.88 -22.87
CA GLU A 17 34.84 -11.04 -22.14
C GLU A 17 33.76 -11.64 -21.23
N ASN A 18 33.11 -10.81 -20.42
CA ASN A 18 32.17 -11.28 -19.39
C ASN A 18 30.72 -11.42 -19.90
N ALA A 19 30.30 -10.62 -20.89
CA ALA A 19 28.93 -10.59 -21.37
C ALA A 19 28.85 -10.44 -22.91
N PRO A 20 29.33 -11.43 -23.69
CA PRO A 20 29.45 -11.32 -25.14
C PRO A 20 28.11 -11.00 -25.82
N THR A 21 27.01 -11.56 -25.32
CA THR A 21 25.64 -11.27 -25.77
C THR A 21 25.29 -9.80 -25.59
N LEU A 22 25.53 -9.23 -24.41
CA LEU A 22 25.26 -7.82 -24.12
C LEU A 22 26.16 -6.89 -24.95
N SER A 23 27.43 -7.26 -25.15
CA SER A 23 28.36 -6.51 -26.00
C SER A 23 27.91 -6.44 -27.47
N SER A 24 27.15 -7.44 -27.92
CA SER A 24 26.63 -7.52 -29.28
C SER A 24 25.38 -6.66 -29.51
N ILE A 25 24.68 -6.26 -28.43
CA ILE A 25 23.49 -5.41 -28.51
C ILE A 25 23.91 -3.98 -28.83
N LYS A 26 23.27 -3.39 -29.84
CA LYS A 26 23.50 -1.99 -30.20
C LYS A 26 23.00 -1.07 -29.08
N ARG A 27 23.87 -0.20 -28.58
CA ARG A 27 23.51 0.89 -27.64
C ARG A 27 22.67 1.95 -28.34
N LYS A 28 21.40 1.64 -28.59
CA LYS A 28 20.40 2.54 -29.16
C LYS A 28 19.21 2.61 -28.21
N ASN A 29 18.79 3.82 -27.87
CA ASN A 29 17.52 4.02 -27.17
C ASN A 29 16.37 3.57 -28.09
N ILE A 30 15.64 2.53 -27.68
CA ILE A 30 14.45 2.01 -28.38
C ILE A 30 13.14 2.57 -27.83
N PHE A 31 13.20 3.34 -26.74
CA PHE A 31 12.03 3.93 -26.12
C PHE A 31 11.72 5.27 -26.78
N SER A 32 10.45 5.47 -27.12
CA SER A 32 9.92 6.73 -27.61
C SER A 32 8.61 7.02 -26.91
N VAL A 33 8.45 8.26 -26.42
CA VAL A 33 7.16 8.71 -25.90
C VAL A 33 6.29 9.27 -27.05
N PRO A 34 4.96 9.12 -26.97
CA PRO A 34 4.05 9.82 -27.87
C PRO A 34 4.23 11.34 -27.80
N HIS A 35 3.90 12.02 -28.89
CA HIS A 35 3.87 13.49 -28.90
C HIS A 35 2.88 14.01 -27.85
N GLY A 36 3.27 14.99 -27.04
CA GLY A 36 2.39 15.57 -26.02
C GLY A 36 2.30 14.78 -24.71
N TYR A 37 3.06 13.68 -24.55
CA TYR A 37 2.97 12.83 -23.36
C TYR A 37 3.20 13.61 -22.07
N PHE A 38 4.27 14.41 -22.00
CA PHE A 38 4.61 15.16 -20.78
C PHE A 38 3.76 16.41 -20.61
N GLU A 39 3.22 16.95 -21.70
CA GLU A 39 2.35 18.13 -21.72
C GLU A 39 0.94 17.78 -21.20
N GLU A 40 0.41 16.60 -21.54
CA GLU A 40 -0.90 16.13 -21.10
C GLU A 40 -0.89 15.44 -19.73
N LEU A 41 0.26 14.91 -19.31
CA LEU A 41 0.40 14.13 -18.08
C LEU A 41 -0.10 14.88 -16.82
N PRO A 42 0.24 16.16 -16.58
CA PRO A 42 -0.23 16.88 -15.39
C PRO A 42 -1.76 17.02 -15.35
N ALA A 43 -2.40 17.22 -16.51
CA ALA A 43 -3.85 17.34 -16.61
C ALA A 43 -4.53 15.99 -16.30
N LYS A 44 -3.99 14.89 -16.85
CA LYS A 44 -4.49 13.53 -16.59
C LYS A 44 -4.35 13.14 -15.12
N ILE A 45 -3.24 13.48 -14.48
CA ILE A 45 -3.04 13.24 -13.05
C ILE A 45 -4.05 14.04 -12.24
N LYS A 46 -4.20 15.34 -12.54
CA LYS A 46 -5.14 16.20 -11.81
C LYS A 46 -6.59 15.70 -11.91
N GLU A 47 -7.00 15.19 -13.07
CA GLU A 47 -8.35 14.63 -13.26
C GLU A 47 -8.58 13.35 -12.43
N GLN A 48 -7.52 12.58 -12.18
CA GLN A 48 -7.60 11.34 -11.38
C GLN A 48 -7.43 11.59 -9.87
N CYS A 49 -6.87 12.75 -9.48
CA CYS A 49 -6.89 13.18 -8.10
C CYS A 49 -8.30 13.63 -7.73
N ILE A 50 -8.94 12.93 -6.79
CA ILE A 50 -10.16 13.41 -6.14
C ILE A 50 -9.78 14.73 -5.44
N GLU A 51 -10.27 15.86 -5.94
CA GLU A 51 -10.27 17.07 -5.13
C GLU A 51 -11.09 16.72 -3.89
N GLU A 52 -10.42 16.61 -2.73
CA GLU A 52 -11.12 16.51 -1.47
C GLU A 52 -11.98 17.78 -1.34
N ASP A 53 -13.24 17.67 -1.77
CA ASP A 53 -14.24 18.65 -1.48
C ASP A 53 -14.22 18.79 0.04
N HIS A 54 -13.67 19.91 0.50
CA HIS A 54 -13.72 20.34 1.89
C HIS A 54 -15.19 20.45 2.27
N TYR A 55 -15.77 19.33 2.67
CA TYR A 55 -17.13 19.26 3.15
C TYR A 55 -17.14 20.13 4.40
N LYS A 56 -17.81 21.29 4.31
CA LYS A 56 -18.08 22.11 5.48
C LYS A 56 -18.93 21.24 6.38
N VAL A 57 -18.29 20.62 7.38
CA VAL A 57 -18.95 19.96 8.49
C VAL A 57 -19.84 21.01 9.15
N ASN A 58 -21.11 21.01 8.76
CA ASN A 58 -22.07 21.88 9.37
C ASN A 58 -22.13 21.47 10.84
N ARG A 59 -21.74 22.39 11.71
CA ARG A 59 -21.70 22.24 13.17
C ARG A 59 -23.12 22.24 13.77
N ILE A 60 -24.09 21.64 13.08
CA ILE A 60 -25.52 21.64 13.45
C ILE A 60 -25.77 20.77 14.68
N LEU A 61 -24.86 19.84 15.00
CA LEU A 61 -25.03 18.96 16.17
C LEU A 61 -24.63 19.59 17.51
N ARG A 62 -24.21 20.86 17.56
CA ARG A 62 -23.66 21.46 18.80
C ARG A 62 -24.68 22.09 19.75
N LEU A 63 -25.98 21.92 19.53
CA LEU A 63 -27.01 22.64 20.31
C LEU A 63 -28.07 21.76 21.00
N ILE A 64 -28.00 20.44 20.89
CA ILE A 64 -28.94 19.58 21.61
C ILE A 64 -28.44 19.40 23.05
N LYS A 65 -28.91 20.25 23.98
CA LYS A 65 -28.72 20.02 25.43
C LYS A 65 -29.74 18.99 25.90
N PRO A 66 -29.32 17.81 26.40
CA PRO A 66 -30.26 16.79 26.86
C PRO A 66 -30.72 17.15 28.28
N ARG A 67 -31.80 17.92 28.41
CA ARG A 67 -32.51 18.05 29.70
C ARG A 67 -33.79 17.22 29.78
N SER A 68 -34.25 16.66 28.66
CA SER A 68 -35.47 15.85 28.61
C SER A 68 -35.49 14.82 27.47
N ILE A 69 -34.33 14.26 27.09
CA ILE A 69 -34.23 13.25 26.02
C ILE A 69 -34.40 11.81 26.55
N ALA A 70 -34.08 11.56 27.82
CA ALA A 70 -34.15 10.22 28.40
C ALA A 70 -35.58 9.65 28.44
N ALA A 71 -36.58 10.48 28.76
CA ALA A 71 -37.97 10.04 28.85
C ALA A 71 -38.65 9.86 27.48
N ALA A 72 -38.30 10.67 26.47
CA ALA A 72 -38.85 10.49 25.13
C ALA A 72 -38.21 9.29 24.41
N ALA A 73 -36.89 9.08 24.59
CA ALA A 73 -36.21 7.92 24.03
C ALA A 73 -36.72 6.60 24.64
N SER A 74 -37.00 6.56 25.95
CA SER A 74 -37.57 5.36 26.56
C SER A 74 -38.98 5.06 26.05
N VAL A 75 -39.83 6.08 25.89
CA VAL A 75 -41.18 5.90 25.31
C VAL A 75 -41.11 5.42 23.86
N ILE A 76 -40.18 5.94 23.06
CA ILE A 76 -39.99 5.53 21.67
C ILE A 76 -39.43 4.10 21.59
N LEU A 77 -38.45 3.74 22.43
CA LEU A 77 -37.91 2.37 22.48
C LEU A 77 -38.96 1.36 22.93
N ILE A 78 -39.81 1.72 23.91
CA ILE A 78 -40.92 0.86 24.34
C ILE A 78 -41.97 0.72 23.24
N ALA A 79 -42.31 1.81 22.52
CA ALA A 79 -43.27 1.78 21.42
C ALA A 79 -42.75 0.95 20.23
N ILE A 80 -41.46 1.10 19.88
CA ILE A 80 -40.81 0.29 18.83
C ILE A 80 -40.72 -1.17 19.28
N SER A 81 -40.34 -1.42 20.53
CA SER A 81 -40.28 -2.77 21.10
C SER A 81 -41.65 -3.45 21.07
N LEU A 82 -42.74 -2.75 21.40
CA LEU A 82 -44.10 -3.26 21.30
C LEU A 82 -44.56 -3.49 19.84
N LEU A 83 -44.16 -2.62 18.90
CA LEU A 83 -44.48 -2.79 17.48
C LEU A 83 -43.71 -3.95 16.83
N VAL A 84 -42.49 -4.23 17.29
CA VAL A 84 -41.61 -5.29 16.75
C VAL A 84 -41.79 -6.61 17.51
N TYR A 85 -42.48 -6.62 18.66
CA TYR A 85 -42.71 -7.82 19.47
C TYR A 85 -43.68 -8.79 18.77
N ASN A 86 -43.10 -9.68 17.97
CA ASN A 86 -43.77 -10.82 17.36
C ASN A 86 -43.33 -12.08 18.13
N PRO A 87 -44.19 -12.70 18.96
CA PRO A 87 -43.78 -13.77 19.89
C PRO A 87 -43.35 -15.08 19.19
N GLU A 88 -43.44 -15.15 17.86
CA GLU A 88 -43.06 -16.31 17.04
C GLU A 88 -41.64 -16.21 16.45
N ASN A 89 -40.95 -15.06 16.62
CA ASN A 89 -39.63 -14.80 16.01
C ASN A 89 -38.46 -14.76 17.02
N SER A 90 -38.63 -15.26 18.24
CA SER A 90 -37.59 -15.23 19.29
C SER A 90 -36.46 -16.27 19.12
N ASN A 91 -36.07 -16.55 17.88
CA ASN A 91 -34.88 -17.34 17.53
C ASN A 91 -33.98 -16.52 16.58
N GLU A 92 -33.81 -15.23 16.84
CA GLU A 92 -32.68 -14.49 16.25
C GLU A 92 -31.42 -14.89 17.01
N GLN A 93 -30.84 -16.02 16.59
CA GLN A 93 -29.44 -16.29 16.83
C GLN A 93 -28.69 -15.16 16.16
N LEU A 94 -28.12 -14.25 16.96
CA LEU A 94 -27.20 -13.19 16.54
C LEU A 94 -26.29 -13.77 15.44
N ALA A 95 -26.59 -13.42 14.20
CA ALA A 95 -25.82 -13.86 13.06
C ALA A 95 -24.43 -13.28 13.24
N LEU A 96 -23.50 -14.11 13.70
CA LEU A 96 -22.09 -13.84 13.55
C LEU A 96 -21.90 -13.52 12.07
N GLN A 97 -21.51 -12.27 11.82
CA GLN A 97 -21.44 -11.68 10.50
C GLN A 97 -20.43 -12.50 9.68
N ASN A 98 -20.94 -13.43 8.89
CA ASN A 98 -20.15 -14.14 7.89
C ASN A 98 -19.91 -13.14 6.77
N PHE A 99 -18.87 -12.32 6.93
CA PHE A 99 -18.45 -11.41 5.88
C PHE A 99 -18.21 -12.19 4.60
N THR A 100 -18.88 -11.78 3.53
CA THR A 100 -18.62 -12.32 2.20
C THR A 100 -17.25 -11.82 1.73
N ASN A 101 -16.59 -12.60 0.87
CA ASN A 101 -15.29 -12.18 0.31
C ASN A 101 -15.36 -10.83 -0.43
N GLU A 102 -16.56 -10.45 -0.90
CA GLU A 102 -16.77 -9.19 -1.59
C GLU A 102 -16.83 -8.01 -0.61
N GLU A 103 -17.50 -8.18 0.53
CA GLU A 103 -17.51 -7.18 1.61
C GLU A 103 -16.12 -7.01 2.24
N ILE A 104 -15.35 -8.10 2.35
CA ILE A 104 -13.95 -8.05 2.80
C ILE A 104 -13.11 -7.23 1.81
N ARG A 105 -13.27 -7.44 0.50
CA ARG A 105 -12.55 -6.67 -0.53
C ARG A 105 -12.89 -5.20 -0.47
N GLU A 106 -14.16 -4.86 -0.32
CA GLU A 106 -14.58 -3.46 -0.25
C GLU A 106 -14.02 -2.76 0.99
N TYR A 107 -13.97 -3.44 2.14
CA TYR A 107 -13.33 -2.92 3.35
C TYR A 107 -11.80 -2.74 3.19
N LEU A 108 -11.12 -3.71 2.56
CA LEU A 108 -9.68 -3.65 2.30
C LEU A 108 -9.31 -2.52 1.32
N PHE A 109 -10.15 -2.28 0.30
CA PHE A 109 -9.92 -1.28 -0.74
C PHE A 109 -10.27 0.13 -0.29
N THR A 110 -11.26 0.29 0.59
CA THR A 110 -11.82 1.61 0.97
C THR A 110 -11.03 2.32 2.08
N GLY A 111 -10.14 1.65 2.81
CA GLY A 111 -9.37 2.38 3.84
C GLY A 111 -8.21 1.67 4.51
N ALA A 112 -8.09 0.34 4.46
CA ALA A 112 -7.07 -0.34 5.25
C ALA A 112 -5.70 -0.40 4.54
N ILE A 113 -5.62 -0.77 3.26
CA ILE A 113 -4.31 -1.08 2.64
C ILE A 113 -3.46 0.17 2.33
N TYR A 114 -4.10 1.31 2.02
CA TYR A 114 -3.36 2.55 1.75
C TYR A 114 -2.78 3.21 3.01
N GLU A 115 -3.32 2.91 4.20
CA GLU A 115 -2.83 3.43 5.49
C GLU A 115 -1.91 2.46 6.23
N ILE A 116 -1.82 1.19 5.78
CA ILE A 116 -0.90 0.22 6.36
C ILE A 116 0.52 0.61 5.97
N ASN A 117 1.29 1.11 6.94
CA ASN A 117 2.72 1.31 6.83
C ASN A 117 3.43 -0.06 6.82
N GLU A 118 4.44 -0.20 5.96
CA GLU A 118 5.32 -1.38 5.92
C GLU A 118 5.90 -1.71 7.30
N GLU A 119 6.22 -0.69 8.09
CA GLU A 119 6.74 -0.84 9.45
C GLU A 119 5.71 -1.48 10.40
N ASP A 120 4.41 -1.17 10.24
CA ASP A 120 3.35 -1.80 11.03
C ASP A 120 3.15 -3.27 10.65
N LEU A 121 3.31 -3.62 9.37
CA LEU A 121 3.27 -5.01 8.89
C LEU A 121 4.41 -5.84 9.44
N ILE A 122 5.63 -5.31 9.39
CA ILE A 122 6.82 -5.98 9.92
C ILE A 122 6.65 -6.20 11.43
N ASN A 123 6.20 -5.18 12.16
CA ASN A 123 5.99 -5.28 13.60
C ASN A 123 4.89 -6.30 13.97
N GLU A 124 3.80 -6.40 13.19
CA GLU A 124 2.75 -7.40 13.42
C GLU A 124 3.23 -8.82 13.08
N TYR A 125 4.02 -8.96 12.00
CA TYR A 125 4.64 -10.23 11.62
C TYR A 125 5.63 -10.72 12.69
N LEU A 126 6.44 -9.83 13.26
CA LEU A 126 7.38 -10.13 14.34
C LEU A 126 6.69 -10.45 15.68
N LYS A 127 5.47 -9.96 15.91
CA LYS A 127 4.67 -10.25 17.12
C LYS A 127 3.98 -11.61 17.08
N THR A 128 3.81 -12.19 15.89
CA THR A 128 3.23 -13.52 15.79
C THR A 128 4.27 -14.52 16.28
N ASP A 129 4.03 -15.22 17.39
CA ASP A 129 4.90 -16.24 18.01
C ASP A 129 5.24 -17.46 17.11
N ASN A 130 5.03 -17.35 15.79
CA ASN A 130 5.52 -18.27 14.75
C ASN A 130 6.80 -17.77 14.06
N VAL A 131 7.55 -16.82 14.65
CA VAL A 131 8.93 -16.54 14.24
C VAL A 131 9.86 -17.53 14.94
N GLY A 132 9.75 -18.81 14.55
CA GLY A 132 10.65 -19.88 14.96
C GLY A 132 11.50 -20.42 13.81
N GLY A 133 11.79 -19.61 12.78
CA GLY A 133 12.39 -20.16 11.57
C GLY A 133 13.06 -19.22 10.57
N PHE A 134 13.37 -17.98 10.92
CA PHE A 134 14.14 -17.09 10.02
C PHE A 134 15.55 -16.73 10.52
N GLU A 135 15.91 -17.02 11.78
CA GLU A 135 17.25 -16.69 12.29
C GLU A 135 18.32 -17.76 12.01
N ASP A 136 17.96 -19.02 11.77
CA ASP A 136 18.95 -20.11 11.79
C ASP A 136 19.54 -20.51 10.42
N ASN A 137 19.12 -19.89 9.32
CA ASN A 137 19.55 -20.34 7.98
C ASN A 137 19.68 -19.26 6.91
N ILE A 138 19.75 -17.98 7.29
CA ILE A 138 20.10 -16.94 6.32
C ILE A 138 21.62 -16.81 6.36
N ASN A 139 22.30 -17.37 5.37
CA ASN A 139 23.74 -17.25 5.24
C ASN A 139 24.10 -15.88 4.64
N ASP A 140 25.18 -15.27 5.13
CA ASP A 140 25.64 -13.96 4.64
C ASP A 140 25.90 -13.99 3.13
N GLU A 141 26.40 -15.11 2.58
CA GLU A 141 26.57 -15.26 1.12
C GLU A 141 25.25 -15.28 0.33
N GLU A 142 24.16 -15.82 0.89
CA GLU A 142 22.85 -15.85 0.21
C GLU A 142 22.23 -14.46 0.15
N ILE A 143 22.41 -13.67 1.22
CA ILE A 143 22.02 -12.25 1.22
C ILE A 143 22.85 -11.48 0.19
N ILE A 144 24.16 -11.71 0.15
CA ILE A 144 25.04 -11.03 -0.81
C ILE A 144 24.65 -11.40 -2.25
N GLU A 145 24.35 -12.67 -2.54
CA GLU A 145 23.91 -13.11 -3.86
C GLU A 145 22.56 -12.48 -4.27
N TYR A 146 21.58 -12.45 -3.35
CA TYR A 146 20.30 -11.78 -3.57
C TYR A 146 20.45 -10.27 -3.87
N LEU A 147 21.31 -9.57 -3.10
CA LEU A 147 21.55 -8.14 -3.29
C LEU A 147 22.32 -7.83 -4.59
N LEU A 148 23.15 -8.76 -5.06
CA LEU A 148 23.86 -8.65 -6.33
C LEU A 148 22.95 -8.97 -7.53
N GLU A 149 21.96 -9.85 -7.38
CA GLU A 149 20.98 -10.17 -8.43
C GLU A 149 20.07 -8.98 -8.77
N ASP A 150 19.71 -8.17 -7.76
CA ASP A 150 18.88 -6.97 -7.91
C ASP A 150 19.66 -5.69 -8.28
N ASP A 151 20.96 -5.78 -8.61
CA ASP A 151 21.84 -4.65 -8.98
C ASP A 151 21.85 -3.51 -7.92
N ILE A 152 21.61 -3.84 -6.64
CA ILE A 152 21.58 -2.85 -5.56
C ILE A 152 23.02 -2.46 -5.21
N ASP A 153 23.45 -1.30 -5.70
CA ASP A 153 24.78 -0.77 -5.42
C ASP A 153 24.99 -0.56 -3.91
N LEU A 154 26.15 -0.99 -3.41
CA LEU A 154 26.58 -0.86 -2.01
C LEU A 154 26.57 0.61 -1.57
N THR A 155 26.78 1.54 -2.51
CA THR A 155 26.64 2.99 -2.29
C THR A 155 25.20 3.42 -1.97
N THR A 156 24.20 2.76 -2.53
CA THR A 156 22.76 2.99 -2.24
C THR A 156 22.45 2.59 -0.80
N ILE A 157 22.97 1.45 -0.35
CA ILE A 157 22.78 0.93 1.01
C ILE A 157 23.39 1.88 2.06
N ILE A 158 24.60 2.38 1.82
CA ILE A 158 25.28 3.32 2.73
C ILE A 158 24.51 4.64 2.86
N ASN A 159 23.82 5.07 1.82
CA ASN A 159 23.05 6.32 1.83
C ASN A 159 21.70 6.20 2.53
N GLU A 160 21.10 5.00 2.62
CA GLU A 160 19.85 4.79 3.37
C GLU A 160 20.08 4.57 4.88
N ILE A 161 21.28 4.14 5.28
CA ILE A 161 21.60 3.89 6.70
C ILE A 161 22.02 5.17 7.45
N ASN A 162 22.33 6.26 6.74
CA ASN A 162 22.64 7.59 7.31
C ASN A 162 21.46 8.54 7.22
#